data_AF-A0AAU8X7V9-F1
#
_entry.id   AF-A0AAU8X7V9-F1
#
_cell.length_a   1.000
_cell.length_b   1.000
_cell.length_c   1.000
_cell.angle_alpha   90.00
_cell.angle_beta   90.00
_cell.angle_gamma   90.00
#
_symmetry.space_group_name_H-M   'P 1'
#
loop_
_entity.id
_entity.type
_entity.pdbx_description
1 polymer ?
#
loop_
_entity_poly.entity_id
_entity_poly.type
_entity_poly.pdbx_seq_one_letter_code
_entity_poly.pdbx_strand_id
1 'polypeptide(L)'
;MNKLLLRKEQEDAIDAISADLNARVVKIGKGHRLKIYNKGKSPAKNVRLECPVVREFSIMDDSLPLEVIQAGGNFDLIVATAMGAPFAVTIKLIWDDERGRNQEVETTISPYGS
;
A
#
# COMPACT_ATOMS: atom_id res chain seq x y z
N MET A 1 -15.38 27.96 -24.41
CA MET A 1 -15.21 28.12 -22.95
C MET A 1 -14.64 26.82 -22.36
N ASN A 2 -13.62 26.96 -21.51
CA ASN A 2 -12.53 26.02 -21.22
C ASN A 2 -12.87 24.81 -20.33
N LYS A 3 -13.81 23.96 -20.75
CA LYS A 3 -14.22 22.77 -19.96
C LYS A 3 -13.08 21.79 -19.65
N LEU A 4 -12.08 21.70 -20.54
CA LEU A 4 -10.91 20.83 -20.36
C LEU A 4 -9.96 21.36 -19.28
N LEU A 5 -9.71 22.69 -19.27
CA LEU A 5 -8.85 23.32 -18.26
C LEU A 5 -9.48 23.23 -16.87
N LEU A 6 -10.78 23.51 -16.73
CA LEU A 6 -11.46 23.40 -15.44
C LEU A 6 -11.47 21.97 -14.87
N ARG A 7 -11.54 20.94 -15.74
CA ARG A 7 -11.43 19.54 -15.30
C ARG A 7 -10.02 19.23 -14.81
N LYS A 8 -9.02 19.63 -15.58
CA LYS A 8 -7.62 19.43 -15.23
C LYS A 8 -7.26 20.10 -13.90
N GLU A 9 -7.70 21.33 -13.68
CA GLU A 9 -7.47 22.04 -12.41
C GLU A 9 -8.10 21.32 -11.20
N GLN A 10 -9.28 20.72 -11.38
CA GLN A 10 -9.92 19.93 -10.34
C GLN A 10 -9.18 18.61 -10.08
N GLU A 11 -8.73 17.93 -11.12
CA GLU A 11 -7.93 16.70 -10.99
C GLU A 11 -6.60 16.97 -10.30
N ASP A 12 -5.91 18.04 -10.68
CA ASP A 12 -4.65 18.47 -10.07
C ASP A 12 -4.84 18.84 -8.58
N ALA A 13 -5.96 19.48 -8.24
CA ALA A 13 -6.31 19.81 -6.84
C ALA A 13 -6.59 18.56 -6.00
N ILE A 14 -7.29 17.56 -6.56
CA ILE A 14 -7.55 16.29 -5.87
C ILE A 14 -6.25 15.51 -5.69
N ASP A 15 -5.43 15.42 -6.73
CA ASP A 15 -4.15 14.70 -6.69
C ASP A 15 -3.19 15.31 -5.65
N ALA A 16 -3.20 16.64 -5.49
CA ALA A 16 -2.40 17.35 -4.48
C ALA A 16 -2.72 16.95 -3.04
N ILE A 17 -3.98 16.57 -2.76
CA ILE A 17 -4.45 16.19 -1.41
C ILE A 17 -4.62 14.67 -1.24
N SER A 18 -4.27 13.88 -2.27
CA SER A 18 -4.45 12.43 -2.23
C SER A 18 -3.14 11.74 -1.87
N ALA A 19 -3.24 10.77 -0.97
CA ALA A 19 -2.21 9.75 -0.85
C ALA A 19 -2.49 8.62 -1.86
N ASP A 20 -1.46 7.93 -2.32
CA ASP A 20 -1.59 6.81 -3.25
C ASP A 20 -0.66 5.70 -2.78
N LEU A 21 -1.22 4.74 -2.06
CA LEU A 21 -0.46 3.63 -1.53
C LEU A 21 -0.28 2.53 -2.56
N ASN A 22 0.86 1.86 -2.49
CA ASN A 22 1.09 0.62 -3.21
C ASN A 22 1.98 -0.29 -2.36
N ALA A 23 2.03 -1.56 -2.72
CA ALA A 23 2.89 -2.50 -2.03
C ALA A 23 3.48 -3.54 -2.97
N ARG A 24 4.70 -3.95 -2.64
CA ARG A 24 5.41 -5.03 -3.33
C ARG A 24 6.29 -5.80 -2.35
N VAL A 25 6.51 -7.07 -2.65
CA VAL A 25 7.47 -7.87 -1.89
C VAL A 25 8.87 -7.66 -2.47
N VAL A 26 9.84 -7.38 -1.60
CA VAL A 26 11.25 -7.26 -1.94
C VAL A 26 12.07 -8.26 -1.15
N LYS A 27 13.12 -8.79 -1.76
CA LYS A 27 14.09 -9.65 -1.06
C LYS A 27 15.11 -8.78 -0.33
N ILE A 28 15.25 -8.97 0.97
CA ILE A 28 16.27 -8.31 1.80
C ILE A 28 17.11 -9.39 2.49
N GLY A 29 18.33 -9.57 2.02
CA GLY A 29 19.21 -10.65 2.45
C GLY A 29 18.60 -12.02 2.16
N LYS A 30 18.37 -12.80 3.22
CA LYS A 30 17.74 -14.14 3.13
C LYS A 30 16.21 -14.11 3.30
N GLY A 31 15.63 -12.98 3.66
CA GLY A 31 14.19 -12.85 3.92
C GLY A 31 13.46 -12.01 2.87
N HIS A 32 12.15 -11.95 3.03
CA HIS A 32 11.26 -11.13 2.21
C HIS A 32 10.59 -10.04 3.07
N ARG A 33 10.39 -8.87 2.49
CA ARG A 33 9.68 -7.75 3.12
C ARG A 33 8.54 -7.28 2.22
N LEU A 34 7.38 -7.04 2.79
CA LEU A 34 6.32 -6.30 2.11
C LEU A 34 6.61 -4.82 2.29
N LYS A 35 7.08 -4.18 1.22
CA LYS A 35 7.29 -2.74 1.18
C LYS A 35 5.97 -2.07 0.81
N ILE A 36 5.40 -1.32 1.74
CA ILE A 36 4.26 -0.42 1.52
C ILE A 36 4.83 0.98 1.31
N TYR A 37 4.42 1.68 0.26
CA TYR A 37 4.95 3.00 -0.06
C TYR A 37 3.86 3.93 -0.57
N ASN A 38 4.05 5.22 -0.30
CA ASN A 38 3.15 6.28 -0.74
C ASN A 38 3.77 7.02 -1.92
N LYS A 39 3.17 6.91 -3.11
CA LYS A 39 3.55 7.65 -4.31
C LYS A 39 2.67 8.88 -4.58
N GLY A 40 1.68 9.13 -3.71
CA GLY A 40 0.83 10.32 -3.75
C GLY A 40 1.52 11.56 -3.19
N LYS A 41 0.80 12.69 -3.20
CA LYS A 41 1.31 14.00 -2.78
C LYS A 41 0.95 14.35 -1.34
N SER A 42 -0.03 13.67 -0.75
CA SER A 42 -0.44 13.86 0.65
C SER A 42 0.00 12.68 1.53
N PRO A 43 0.25 12.88 2.84
CA PRO A 43 0.54 11.79 3.77
C PRO A 43 -0.62 10.80 3.91
N ALA A 44 -0.32 9.50 3.84
CA ALA A 44 -1.28 8.45 4.21
C ALA A 44 -1.24 8.24 5.72
N LYS A 45 -2.40 8.21 6.38
CA LYS A 45 -2.54 8.05 7.83
C LYS A 45 -3.35 6.81 8.16
N ASN A 46 -3.23 6.29 9.38
CA ASN A 46 -4.03 5.15 9.87
C ASN A 46 -4.02 3.97 8.87
N VAL A 47 -2.81 3.63 8.42
CA VAL A 47 -2.56 2.66 7.35
C VAL A 47 -2.78 1.26 7.90
N ARG A 48 -3.68 0.53 7.27
CA ARG A 48 -4.14 -0.82 7.63
C ARG A 48 -3.94 -1.75 6.45
N LEU A 49 -3.88 -3.04 6.76
CA LEU A 49 -3.69 -4.12 5.81
C LEU A 49 -4.76 -5.18 6.06
N GLU A 50 -5.45 -5.59 4.99
CA GLU A 50 -6.20 -6.83 4.98
C GLU A 50 -5.45 -7.84 4.10
N CYS A 51 -5.12 -8.98 4.68
CA CYS A 51 -4.45 -10.07 3.99
C CYS A 51 -5.27 -11.36 4.17
N PRO A 52 -5.44 -12.18 3.12
CA PRO A 52 -6.08 -13.47 3.27
C PRO A 52 -5.28 -14.37 4.21
N VAL A 53 -5.99 -15.17 5.00
CA VAL A 53 -5.37 -16.19 5.86
C VAL A 53 -4.96 -17.37 5.00
N VAL A 54 -3.65 -17.54 4.80
CA VAL A 54 -3.04 -18.65 4.07
C VAL A 54 -2.07 -19.36 5.00
N ARG A 55 -2.10 -20.70 5.05
CA ARG A 55 -1.27 -21.45 6.00
C ARG A 55 0.23 -21.31 5.70
N GLU A 56 0.58 -21.26 4.42
CA GLU A 56 1.95 -21.25 3.92
C GLU A 56 2.51 -19.82 3.74
N PHE A 57 1.74 -18.78 4.06
CA PHE A 57 2.11 -17.38 3.87
C PHE A 57 1.51 -16.49 4.95
N SER A 58 2.33 -15.62 5.55
CA SER A 58 1.84 -14.58 6.46
C SER A 58 2.65 -13.30 6.35
N ILE A 59 2.00 -12.19 6.69
CA ILE A 59 2.62 -10.88 6.86
C ILE A 59 2.53 -10.57 8.36
N MET A 60 3.66 -10.25 9.00
CA MET A 60 3.67 -9.83 10.40
C MET A 60 3.19 -8.38 10.47
N ASP A 61 1.94 -8.19 10.87
CA ASP A 61 1.23 -6.90 10.86
C ASP A 61 1.04 -6.30 12.26
N ASP A 62 1.77 -6.79 13.27
CA ASP A 62 1.70 -6.31 14.67
C ASP A 62 1.97 -4.81 14.83
N SER A 63 2.67 -4.21 13.86
CA SER A 63 2.96 -2.77 13.81
C SER A 63 1.84 -1.94 13.16
N LEU A 64 0.76 -2.57 12.71
CA LEU A 64 -0.41 -1.91 12.14
C LEU A 64 -1.50 -1.72 13.20
N PRO A 65 -2.32 -0.66 13.10
CA PRO A 65 -2.28 0.40 12.08
C PRO A 65 -1.05 1.30 12.21
N LEU A 66 -0.40 1.57 11.08
CA LEU A 66 0.73 2.49 11.04
C LEU A 66 0.19 3.93 11.00
N GLU A 67 0.71 4.78 11.90
CA GLU A 67 0.19 6.14 12.09
C GLU A 67 0.27 6.98 10.82
N VAL A 68 1.43 6.99 10.14
CA VAL A 68 1.65 7.81 8.95
C VAL A 68 2.74 7.26 8.02
N ILE A 69 2.50 7.37 6.71
CA ILE A 69 3.51 7.30 5.65
C ILE A 69 3.49 8.63 4.89
N GLN A 70 4.57 9.41 5.05
CA GLN A 70 4.74 10.68 4.33
C GLN A 70 4.73 10.47 2.81
N ALA A 71 4.43 11.50 2.04
CA ALA A 71 4.55 11.47 0.58
C ALA A 71 5.98 11.06 0.17
N GLY A 72 6.10 10.09 -0.75
CA GLY A 72 7.38 9.49 -1.14
C GLY A 72 7.99 8.52 -0.10
N GLY A 73 7.37 8.39 1.07
CA GLY A 73 7.80 7.52 2.16
C GLY A 73 7.42 6.06 1.97
N ASN A 74 7.95 5.20 2.83
CA ASN A 74 7.66 3.76 2.83
C ASN A 74 7.81 3.15 4.23
N PHE A 75 7.23 1.98 4.39
CA PHE A 75 7.31 1.13 5.57
C PHE A 75 7.35 -0.34 5.15
N ASP A 76 8.18 -1.15 5.83
CA ASP A 76 8.45 -2.54 5.44
C ASP A 76 7.96 -3.51 6.54
N LEU A 77 7.07 -4.44 6.18
CA LEU A 77 6.60 -5.53 7.06
C LEU A 77 7.37 -6.83 6.76
N ILE A 78 7.46 -7.73 7.73
CA ILE A 78 8.07 -9.06 7.53
C ILE A 78 7.09 -9.95 6.76
N VAL A 79 7.59 -10.63 5.74
CA VAL A 79 6.87 -11.70 5.04
C VAL A 79 7.47 -13.04 5.44
N ALA A 80 6.63 -13.96 5.91
CA ALA A 80 6.99 -15.35 6.17
C ALA A 80 6.33 -16.26 5.13
N THR A 81 7.12 -17.12 4.51
CA THR A 81 6.69 -18.10 3.51
C THR A 81 7.15 -19.51 3.89
N ALA A 82 6.33 -20.50 3.58
CA ALA A 82 6.65 -21.91 3.68
C ALA A 82 6.56 -22.59 2.29
N MET A 83 6.99 -23.85 2.21
CA MET A 83 6.76 -24.64 1.00
C MET A 83 5.26 -24.73 0.70
N GLY A 84 4.89 -24.48 -0.55
CA GLY A 84 3.49 -24.46 -0.99
C GLY A 84 2.84 -23.08 -0.91
N ALA A 85 3.56 -22.02 -0.53
CA ALA A 85 3.02 -20.67 -0.58
C ALA A 85 2.57 -20.30 -2.01
N PRO A 86 1.42 -19.62 -2.15
CA PRO A 86 0.87 -19.25 -3.44
C PRO A 86 1.83 -18.34 -4.23
N PHE A 87 1.77 -18.41 -5.56
CA PHE A 87 2.59 -17.54 -6.42
C PHE A 87 2.11 -16.08 -6.42
N ALA A 88 0.85 -15.84 -6.04
CA ALA A 88 0.24 -14.53 -6.00
C ALA A 88 -0.78 -14.47 -4.85
N VAL A 89 -0.78 -13.35 -4.13
CA VAL A 89 -1.74 -13.05 -3.05
C VAL A 89 -2.28 -11.65 -3.25
N THR A 90 -3.60 -11.50 -3.23
CA THR A 90 -4.23 -10.18 -3.24
C THR A 90 -4.34 -9.69 -1.81
N ILE A 91 -3.77 -8.51 -1.56
CA ILE A 91 -3.89 -7.79 -0.29
C ILE A 91 -4.65 -6.48 -0.52
N LYS A 92 -5.27 -5.95 0.53
CA LYS A 92 -5.90 -4.64 0.52
C LYS A 92 -5.20 -3.71 1.49
N LEU A 93 -4.81 -2.53 1.00
CA LEU A 93 -4.34 -1.45 1.84
C LEU A 93 -5.49 -0.48 2.07
N ILE A 94 -5.63 0.00 3.30
CA ILE A 94 -6.67 0.96 3.69
C ILE A 94 -6.00 2.10 4.45
N TRP A 95 -6.28 3.35 4.09
CA TRP A 95 -5.70 4.52 4.73
C TRP A 95 -6.67 5.71 4.78
N ASP A 96 -6.29 6.71 5.56
CA ASP A 96 -6.93 8.02 5.59
C ASP A 96 -5.95 9.04 4.96
N ASP A 97 -6.45 10.03 4.26
CA ASP A 97 -5.67 11.15 3.71
C ASP A 97 -6.47 12.47 3.81
N GLU A 98 -6.00 13.54 3.17
CA GLU A 98 -6.70 14.82 3.20
C GLU A 98 -8.02 14.82 2.41
N ARG A 99 -8.19 13.87 1.48
CA ARG A 99 -9.43 13.68 0.73
C ARG A 99 -10.50 12.97 1.57
N GLY A 100 -10.11 12.13 2.51
CA GLY A 100 -11.05 11.53 3.45
C GLY A 100 -10.52 10.31 4.18
N ARG A 101 -11.45 9.48 4.65
CA ARG A 101 -11.16 8.25 5.40
C ARG A 101 -11.39 7.02 4.56
N ASN A 102 -10.71 5.93 4.91
CA ASN A 102 -10.86 4.61 4.29
C ASN A 102 -10.73 4.63 2.76
N GLN A 103 -9.74 5.37 2.24
CA GLN A 103 -9.28 5.11 0.88
C GLN A 103 -8.68 3.70 0.85
N GLU A 104 -8.87 2.99 -0.25
CA GLU A 104 -8.44 1.61 -0.37
C GLU A 104 -7.87 1.29 -1.75
N VAL A 105 -6.95 0.33 -1.77
CA VAL A 105 -6.43 -0.25 -3.00
C VAL A 105 -6.14 -1.72 -2.80
N GLU A 106 -6.55 -2.52 -3.76
CA GLU A 106 -6.17 -3.92 -3.84
C GLU A 106 -4.93 -4.07 -4.73
N THR A 107 -3.96 -4.86 -4.27
CA THR A 107 -2.77 -5.16 -5.04
C THR A 107 -2.43 -6.64 -4.94
N THR A 108 -2.01 -7.21 -6.06
CA THR A 108 -1.56 -8.60 -6.13
C THR A 108 -0.05 -8.64 -5.99
N ILE A 109 0.43 -9.30 -4.94
CA ILE A 109 1.85 -9.44 -4.61
C ILE A 109 2.31 -10.89 -4.82
N SER A 110 3.56 -11.07 -5.25
CA SER A 110 4.24 -12.37 -5.23
C SER A 110 4.94 -12.54 -3.89
N PRO A 111 4.63 -13.57 -3.07
CA PRO A 111 5.30 -13.82 -1.79
C PRO A 111 6.82 -14.03 -1.89
N TYR A 112 7.32 -14.41 -3.07
CA TYR A 112 8.74 -14.63 -3.32
C TYR A 112 9.48 -13.39 -3.83
N GLY A 113 8.75 -12.28 -4.03
CA GLY A 113 9.23 -11.10 -4.75
C GLY A 113 9.08 -11.24 -6.27
N SER A 114 9.31 -10.13 -6.97
CA SER A 114 9.47 -10.07 -8.44
C SER A 114 10.94 -10.25 -8.82
#